data_AF-A0A2A5BFM8-F1
#
_entry.id   AF-A0A2A5BFM8-F1
#
_cell.length_a   1.000
_cell.length_b   1.000
_cell.length_c   1.000
_cell.angle_alpha   90.00
_cell.angle_beta   90.00
_cell.angle_gamma   90.00
#
_symmetry.space_group_name_H-M   'P 1'
#
loop_
_entity.id
_entity.type
_entity.pdbx_description
1 polymer ?
#
loop_
_entity_poly.entity_id
_entity_poly.type
_entity_poly.pdbx_seq_one_letter_code
_entity_poly.pdbx_strand_id
1 'polypeptide(L)'
;MMFFRMQTNFLILLISSLFTLNSHAAAIAQSPLFLSEGAPPIVMLTMGKEHKLYYEAYNDASDLDGDGLLDTTYKPTTIDYFGYFDSFKCYEYKSGGGGKFVPKSTTSNKQCSGELWSGDFLNYITTSRMDALRKVFYGGFRSSDSTSKTILKRSFIPRDAHSWGKEYTSVAHDGYDISDY
;
A
#
# COMPACT_ATOMS: atom_id res chain seq x y z
N MET A 1 -55.90 29.78 -78.97
CA MET A 1 -55.53 28.92 -77.82
C MET A 1 -54.04 29.10 -77.47
N MET A 2 -53.60 30.33 -77.19
CA MET A 2 -52.17 30.65 -76.95
C MET A 2 -51.97 31.65 -75.79
N PHE A 3 -53.02 32.40 -75.41
CA PHE A 3 -52.99 33.31 -74.26
C PHE A 3 -53.16 32.64 -72.90
N PHE A 4 -53.79 31.45 -72.82
CA PHE A 4 -53.99 30.74 -71.54
C PHE A 4 -52.76 29.92 -71.09
N ARG A 5 -51.81 29.67 -72.00
CA ARG A 5 -50.60 28.86 -71.75
C ARG A 5 -49.41 29.69 -71.22
N MET A 6 -49.51 31.02 -71.30
CA MET A 6 -48.46 31.96 -70.85
C MET A 6 -48.63 32.37 -69.38
N GLN A 7 -49.87 32.40 -68.86
CA GLN A 7 -50.11 32.74 -67.46
C GLN A 7 -49.82 31.60 -66.48
N THR A 8 -50.00 30.34 -66.88
CA THR A 8 -49.63 29.17 -66.05
C THR A 8 -48.11 29.03 -65.89
N ASN A 9 -47.32 29.35 -66.90
CA ASN A 9 -45.85 29.30 -66.81
C ASN A 9 -45.26 30.44 -65.96
N PHE A 10 -45.92 31.60 -65.91
CA PHE A 10 -45.48 32.72 -65.05
C PHE A 10 -45.81 32.47 -63.57
N LEU A 11 -46.90 31.75 -63.28
CA LEU A 11 -47.31 31.40 -61.92
C LEU A 11 -46.41 30.31 -61.29
N ILE A 12 -45.89 29.38 -62.10
CA ILE A 12 -44.96 28.33 -61.64
C ILE A 12 -43.57 28.91 -61.31
N LEU A 13 -43.13 29.96 -62.01
CA LEU A 13 -41.86 30.65 -61.76
C LEU A 13 -41.90 31.55 -60.50
N LEU A 14 -43.09 32.00 -60.07
CA LEU A 14 -43.24 32.78 -58.84
C LEU A 14 -43.28 31.91 -57.57
N ILE A 15 -43.73 30.65 -57.68
CA ILE A 15 -43.84 29.73 -56.52
C ILE A 15 -42.47 29.11 -56.17
N SER A 16 -41.54 29.00 -57.12
CA SER A 16 -40.18 28.48 -56.87
C SER A 16 -39.24 29.46 -56.17
N SER A 17 -39.60 30.74 -56.02
CA SER A 17 -38.80 31.75 -55.31
C SER A 17 -39.14 31.90 -53.83
N LEU A 18 -40.13 31.16 -53.32
CA LEU A 18 -40.60 31.23 -51.92
C LEU A 18 -40.10 30.08 -51.01
N PHE A 19 -39.27 29.15 -51.52
CA PHE A 19 -38.62 28.12 -50.69
C PHE A 19 -37.19 28.53 -50.35
N THR A 20 -37.02 29.39 -49.34
CA THR A 20 -35.73 29.57 -48.68
C THR A 20 -35.48 28.38 -47.73
N LEU A 21 -34.50 27.55 -48.05
CA LEU A 21 -33.99 26.52 -47.15
C LEU A 21 -33.31 27.20 -45.95
N ASN A 22 -33.87 27.05 -44.75
CA ASN A 22 -33.15 27.41 -43.52
C ASN A 22 -31.97 26.46 -43.34
N SER A 23 -30.76 26.92 -43.67
CA SER A 23 -29.53 26.21 -43.33
C SER A 23 -29.37 26.21 -41.80
N HIS A 24 -29.68 25.09 -41.15
CA HIS A 24 -29.26 24.87 -39.77
C HIS A 24 -27.81 24.40 -39.81
N ALA A 25 -26.89 25.31 -39.54
CA ALA A 25 -25.52 24.93 -39.21
C ALA A 25 -25.56 24.09 -37.93
N ALA A 26 -25.22 22.80 -38.02
CA ALA A 26 -24.95 21.99 -36.84
C ALA A 26 -23.82 22.67 -36.05
N ALA A 27 -24.06 23.02 -34.78
CA ALA A 27 -23.03 23.58 -33.93
C ALA A 27 -21.94 22.53 -33.71
N ILE A 28 -20.85 22.62 -34.48
CA ILE A 28 -19.67 21.78 -34.29
C ILE A 28 -19.03 22.18 -32.96
N ALA A 29 -18.76 21.19 -32.10
CA ALA A 29 -18.14 21.41 -30.82
C ALA A 29 -16.82 22.17 -30.98
N GLN A 30 -16.76 23.38 -30.41
CA GLN A 30 -15.58 24.25 -30.43
C GLN A 30 -14.49 23.82 -29.42
N SER A 31 -14.83 22.84 -28.58
CA SER A 31 -13.88 22.17 -27.69
C SER A 31 -13.58 20.77 -28.23
N PRO A 32 -12.33 20.30 -28.15
CA PRO A 32 -11.97 18.92 -28.48
C PRO A 32 -12.91 17.94 -27.77
N LEU A 33 -13.39 16.92 -28.49
CA LEU A 33 -14.30 15.88 -27.98
C LEU A 33 -13.70 15.07 -26.80
N PHE A 34 -12.44 15.32 -26.45
CA PHE A 34 -11.66 14.56 -25.46
C PHE A 34 -11.46 15.25 -24.11
N LEU A 35 -12.05 16.42 -23.84
CA LEU A 35 -11.79 17.18 -22.61
C LEU A 35 -12.88 17.10 -21.52
N SER A 36 -13.86 16.19 -21.62
CA SER A 36 -14.92 16.09 -20.59
C SER A 36 -15.11 14.73 -19.90
N GLU A 37 -14.10 13.86 -19.88
CA GLU A 37 -14.01 12.90 -18.78
C GLU A 37 -12.80 13.26 -17.93
N GLY A 38 -13.07 13.72 -16.70
CA GLY A 38 -12.07 13.77 -15.65
C GLY A 38 -11.62 12.35 -15.35
N ALA A 39 -10.71 11.83 -16.18
CA ALA A 39 -10.10 10.55 -15.96
C ALA A 39 -9.40 10.61 -14.60
N PRO A 40 -9.65 9.64 -13.70
CA PRO A 40 -8.96 9.60 -12.42
C PRO A 40 -7.44 9.63 -12.68
N PRO A 41 -6.67 10.42 -11.92
CA PRO A 41 -5.23 10.50 -12.12
C PRO A 41 -4.61 9.10 -12.06
N ILE A 42 -3.92 8.68 -13.12
CA ILE A 42 -3.18 7.42 -13.12
C ILE A 42 -1.84 7.68 -12.44
N VAL A 43 -1.70 7.20 -11.20
CA VAL A 43 -0.42 7.20 -10.48
C VAL A 43 0.30 5.89 -10.80
N MET A 44 1.46 5.98 -11.45
CA MET A 44 2.38 4.86 -11.60
C MET A 44 3.47 4.96 -10.52
N LEU A 45 3.47 3.99 -9.60
CA LEU A 45 4.55 3.84 -8.63
C LEU A 45 5.67 3.00 -9.25
N THR A 46 6.83 3.60 -9.46
CA THR A 46 8.04 2.87 -9.86
C THR A 46 8.84 2.52 -8.62
N MET A 47 9.21 1.25 -8.47
CA MET A 47 9.95 0.76 -7.31
C MET A 47 11.14 -0.09 -7.75
N GLY A 48 12.29 0.17 -7.14
CA GLY A 48 13.47 -0.68 -7.29
C GLY A 48 13.24 -2.04 -6.64
N LYS A 49 13.67 -3.12 -7.30
CA LYS A 49 13.75 -4.47 -6.73
C LYS A 49 15.22 -4.81 -6.51
N GLU A 50 15.73 -4.45 -5.35
CA GLU A 50 17.13 -4.66 -5.00
C GLU A 50 17.29 -5.53 -3.75
N HIS A 51 18.46 -6.16 -3.62
CA HIS A 51 18.78 -7.04 -2.50
C HIS A 51 18.75 -6.32 -1.13
N LYS A 52 18.93 -5.00 -1.10
CA LYS A 52 18.88 -4.17 0.11
C LYS A 52 17.50 -4.20 0.78
N LEU A 53 16.46 -4.50 0.01
CA LEU A 53 15.11 -4.67 0.58
C LEU A 53 15.00 -5.90 1.48
N TYR A 54 15.91 -6.86 1.37
CA TYR A 54 15.90 -8.08 2.18
C TYR A 54 16.77 -7.99 3.44
N TYR A 55 17.40 -6.85 3.70
CA TYR A 55 18.05 -6.55 4.97
C TYR A 55 17.03 -6.14 6.03
N GLU A 56 17.50 -6.05 7.27
CA GLU A 56 16.76 -5.55 8.42
C GLU A 56 16.15 -4.17 8.14
N ALA A 57 14.91 -4.01 8.60
CA ALA A 57 14.25 -2.71 8.61
C ALA A 57 14.88 -1.77 9.64
N TYR A 58 15.37 -2.32 10.75
CA TYR A 58 15.94 -1.60 11.88
C TYR A 58 17.42 -1.94 11.99
N ASN A 59 18.27 -1.13 11.36
CA ASN A 59 19.72 -1.27 11.42
C ASN A 59 20.30 -0.43 12.56
N ASP A 60 21.52 -0.73 12.97
CA ASP A 60 22.18 -0.08 14.11
C ASP A 60 22.85 1.27 13.70
N ALA A 61 22.30 1.90 12.66
CA ALA A 61 22.85 3.10 12.03
C ALA A 61 21.77 4.13 11.65
N SER A 62 20.54 3.94 12.12
CA SER A 62 19.45 4.90 11.94
C SER A 62 19.03 5.49 13.27
N ASP A 63 18.54 6.72 13.20
CA ASP A 63 17.80 7.39 14.26
C ASP A 63 16.30 7.28 13.89
N LEU A 64 15.54 6.53 14.67
CA LEU A 64 14.13 6.22 14.46
C LEU A 64 13.21 7.09 15.31
N ASP A 65 13.67 7.57 16.48
CA ASP A 65 12.87 8.41 17.39
C ASP A 65 13.16 9.93 17.24
N GLY A 66 14.18 10.29 16.45
CA GLY A 66 14.52 11.66 16.12
C GLY A 66 15.25 12.40 17.24
N ASP A 67 15.85 11.67 18.20
CA ASP A 67 16.60 12.24 19.32
C ASP A 67 18.04 12.69 18.94
N GLY A 68 18.48 12.40 17.72
CA GLY A 68 19.81 12.72 17.20
C GLY A 68 20.89 11.70 17.57
N LEU A 69 20.53 10.60 18.23
CA LEU A 69 21.38 9.46 18.54
C LEU A 69 20.99 8.25 17.68
N LEU A 70 21.93 7.34 17.48
CA LEU A 70 21.66 6.11 16.72
C LEU A 70 20.94 5.08 17.60
N ASP A 71 19.89 4.48 17.06
CA ASP A 71 19.16 3.39 17.68
C ASP A 71 19.85 2.05 17.42
N THR A 72 20.88 1.77 18.21
CA THR A 72 21.66 0.53 18.09
C THR A 72 21.02 -0.65 18.81
N THR A 73 20.11 -0.40 19.76
CA THR A 73 19.48 -1.42 20.59
C THR A 73 17.95 -1.32 20.54
N TYR A 74 17.27 -2.31 21.11
CA TYR A 74 15.83 -2.30 21.23
C TYR A 74 15.38 -1.25 22.25
N LYS A 75 14.59 -0.26 21.85
CA LYS A 75 14.02 0.77 22.73
C LYS A 75 12.49 0.63 22.84
N PRO A 76 11.97 -0.31 23.65
CA PRO A 76 10.54 -0.60 23.75
C PRO A 76 9.71 0.58 24.29
N THR A 77 10.30 1.45 25.10
CA THR A 77 9.58 2.57 25.73
C THR A 77 9.37 3.76 24.79
N THR A 78 10.20 3.92 23.77
CA THR A 78 10.18 5.09 22.87
C THR A 78 9.73 4.75 21.45
N ILE A 79 10.03 3.54 20.95
CA ILE A 79 9.81 3.17 19.55
C ILE A 79 8.76 2.07 19.43
N ASP A 80 7.76 2.30 18.59
CA ASP A 80 6.84 1.26 18.10
C ASP A 80 7.39 0.68 16.80
N TYR A 81 7.90 -0.56 16.86
CA TYR A 81 8.50 -1.18 15.68
C TYR A 81 7.42 -1.69 14.74
N PHE A 82 7.41 -1.12 13.53
CA PHE A 82 6.54 -1.51 12.43
C PHE A 82 6.94 -2.87 11.83
N GLY A 83 6.00 -3.82 11.83
CA GLY A 83 6.15 -5.09 11.13
C GLY A 83 4.82 -5.83 11.03
N TYR A 84 4.81 -7.14 10.81
CA TYR A 84 3.55 -7.90 10.71
C TYR A 84 2.85 -8.14 12.04
N PHE A 85 3.57 -8.03 13.15
CA PHE A 85 3.00 -8.17 14.49
C PHE A 85 2.43 -6.84 14.97
N ASP A 86 1.47 -6.93 15.89
CA ASP A 86 0.93 -5.79 16.60
C ASP A 86 1.79 -5.55 17.84
N SER A 87 2.36 -4.36 17.98
CA SER A 87 3.28 -4.01 19.06
C SER A 87 2.68 -4.23 20.46
N PHE A 88 1.36 -4.08 20.60
CA PHE A 88 0.66 -4.19 21.88
C PHE A 88 -0.01 -5.56 22.08
N LYS A 89 0.45 -6.60 21.37
CA LYS A 89 -0.02 -7.97 21.54
C LYS A 89 1.13 -8.92 21.87
N CYS A 90 0.81 -9.92 22.68
CA CYS A 90 1.67 -11.05 22.97
C CYS A 90 1.28 -12.26 22.14
N TYR A 91 2.27 -13.02 21.68
CA TYR A 91 2.14 -14.09 20.72
C TYR A 91 2.67 -15.40 21.29
N GLU A 92 1.91 -16.47 21.08
CA GLU A 92 2.33 -17.84 21.37
C GLU A 92 2.88 -18.47 20.09
N TYR A 93 4.07 -19.06 20.15
CA TYR A 93 4.60 -19.83 19.03
C TYR A 93 4.00 -21.24 19.00
N LYS A 94 3.22 -21.54 17.97
CA LYS A 94 2.64 -22.86 17.73
C LYS A 94 3.44 -23.60 16.67
N SER A 95 4.19 -24.61 17.09
CA SER A 95 4.99 -25.48 16.23
C SER A 95 4.16 -26.33 15.25
N GLY A 96 2.90 -26.61 15.58
CA GLY A 96 2.00 -27.41 14.75
C GLY A 96 1.62 -26.77 13.41
N GLY A 97 1.72 -27.54 12.32
CA GLY A 97 1.26 -27.16 10.98
C GLY A 97 2.13 -26.09 10.31
N GLY A 98 3.45 -26.19 10.44
CA GLY A 98 4.42 -25.32 9.76
C GLY A 98 4.98 -24.16 10.59
N GLY A 99 4.68 -24.10 11.91
CA GLY A 99 5.22 -23.07 12.81
C GLY A 99 4.60 -21.69 12.58
N LYS A 100 3.90 -21.13 13.57
CA LYS A 100 3.36 -19.76 13.47
C LYS A 100 3.19 -19.11 14.83
N PHE A 101 3.32 -17.80 14.86
CA PHE A 101 2.96 -16.97 16.00
C PHE A 101 1.47 -16.65 15.95
N VAL A 102 0.76 -16.87 17.06
CA VAL A 102 -0.68 -16.61 17.20
C VAL A 102 -0.90 -15.65 18.35
N PRO A 103 -1.67 -14.55 18.17
CA PRO A 103 -1.93 -13.61 19.25
C PRO A 103 -2.67 -14.31 20.39
N LYS A 104 -2.21 -14.09 21.62
CA LYS A 104 -2.72 -14.73 22.84
C LYS A 104 -3.33 -13.73 23.81
N SER A 105 -2.70 -12.57 23.98
CA SER A 105 -3.13 -11.52 24.90
C SER A 105 -2.68 -10.14 24.40
N THR A 106 -3.18 -9.09 25.03
CA THR A 106 -2.78 -7.70 24.81
C THR A 106 -1.91 -7.21 25.95
N THR A 107 -1.06 -6.23 25.69
CA THR A 107 -0.19 -5.58 26.67
C THR A 107 -0.21 -4.06 26.46
N SER A 108 0.01 -3.27 27.50
CA SER A 108 0.10 -1.80 27.42
C SER A 108 1.54 -1.30 27.33
N ASN A 109 2.52 -2.12 27.71
CA ASN A 109 3.93 -1.75 27.81
C ASN A 109 4.84 -2.62 26.92
N LYS A 110 4.24 -3.39 26.00
CA LYS A 110 4.92 -4.33 25.08
C LYS A 110 5.64 -5.49 25.77
N GLN A 111 5.53 -5.63 27.09
CA GLN A 111 6.07 -6.77 27.82
C GLN A 111 5.04 -7.90 27.85
N CYS A 112 5.55 -9.13 27.81
CA CYS A 112 4.78 -10.36 27.78
C CYS A 112 5.29 -11.32 28.86
N SER A 113 4.37 -11.79 29.71
CA SER A 113 4.71 -12.73 30.78
C SER A 113 4.73 -14.18 30.28
N GLY A 114 5.65 -14.98 30.81
CA GLY A 114 5.73 -16.42 30.54
C GLY A 114 6.39 -16.75 29.20
N GLU A 115 5.96 -17.82 28.54
CA GLU A 115 6.53 -18.27 27.25
C GLU A 115 5.91 -17.55 26.04
N LEU A 116 5.56 -16.27 26.20
CA LEU A 116 4.91 -15.45 25.17
C LEU A 116 5.88 -14.42 24.60
N TRP A 117 5.74 -14.13 23.32
CA TRP A 117 6.57 -13.19 22.58
C TRP A 117 5.85 -11.86 22.38
N SER A 118 6.51 -10.75 22.67
CA SER A 118 6.09 -9.41 22.33
C SER A 118 6.04 -9.22 20.82
N GLY A 119 4.91 -8.74 20.32
CA GLY A 119 4.78 -8.39 18.91
C GLY A 119 5.74 -7.27 18.51
N ASP A 120 6.02 -6.34 19.40
CA ASP A 120 6.94 -5.25 19.14
C ASP A 120 8.39 -5.75 19.01
N PHE A 121 8.82 -6.62 19.94
CA PHE A 121 10.13 -7.25 19.87
C PHE A 121 10.26 -8.17 18.64
N LEU A 122 9.23 -8.93 18.30
CA LEU A 122 9.19 -9.69 17.06
C LEU A 122 9.35 -8.76 15.85
N ASN A 123 8.67 -7.62 15.79
CA ASN A 123 8.85 -6.66 14.70
C ASN A 123 10.30 -6.15 14.62
N TYR A 124 10.91 -5.81 15.75
CA TYR A 124 12.30 -5.34 15.81
C TYR A 124 13.29 -6.36 15.22
N ILE A 125 13.23 -7.62 15.65
CA ILE A 125 14.21 -8.64 15.24
C ILE A 125 13.89 -9.28 13.89
N THR A 126 12.63 -9.24 13.45
CA THR A 126 12.18 -10.03 12.29
C THR A 126 11.88 -9.20 11.04
N THR A 127 11.62 -7.90 11.15
CA THR A 127 11.13 -7.16 9.98
C THR A 127 12.25 -6.87 8.98
N SER A 128 12.08 -7.33 7.74
CA SER A 128 12.88 -6.82 6.61
C SER A 128 12.21 -5.61 5.99
N ARG A 129 12.98 -4.79 5.27
CA ARG A 129 12.43 -3.64 4.53
C ARG A 129 11.36 -4.06 3.52
N MET A 130 11.53 -5.22 2.90
CA MET A 130 10.55 -5.78 1.98
C MET A 130 9.25 -6.09 2.72
N ASP A 131 9.31 -6.71 3.90
CA ASP A 131 8.12 -7.02 4.70
C ASP A 131 7.35 -5.74 5.11
N ALA A 132 8.05 -4.68 5.47
CA ALA A 132 7.44 -3.37 5.73
C ALA A 132 6.72 -2.84 4.47
N LEU A 133 7.38 -2.85 3.31
CA LEU A 133 6.77 -2.44 2.03
C LEU A 133 5.54 -3.30 1.68
N ARG A 134 5.62 -4.62 1.87
CA ARG A 134 4.48 -5.54 1.64
C ARG A 134 3.28 -5.16 2.49
N LYS A 135 3.53 -4.86 3.77
CA LYS A 135 2.48 -4.44 4.72
C LYS A 135 1.81 -3.15 4.26
N VAL A 136 2.58 -2.15 3.85
CA VAL A 136 2.05 -0.85 3.41
C VAL A 136 1.23 -0.97 2.14
N PHE A 137 1.72 -1.67 1.11
CA PHE A 137 1.05 -1.69 -0.19
C PHE A 137 -0.13 -2.66 -0.27
N TYR A 138 -0.07 -3.80 0.41
CA TYR A 138 -1.07 -4.85 0.26
C TYR A 138 -1.36 -5.63 1.54
N GLY A 139 -0.99 -5.09 2.70
CA GLY A 139 -1.28 -5.70 4.01
C GLY A 139 -0.39 -6.90 4.37
N GLY A 140 0.68 -7.15 3.60
CA GLY A 140 1.66 -8.22 3.84
C GLY A 140 1.53 -9.39 2.87
N PHE A 141 2.48 -10.32 2.93
CA PHE A 141 2.44 -11.52 2.08
C PHE A 141 1.64 -12.65 2.72
N ARG A 142 0.50 -13.00 2.13
CA ARG A 142 -0.38 -14.08 2.60
C ARG A 142 0.11 -15.42 2.05
N SER A 143 0.69 -16.27 2.91
CA SER A 143 1.06 -17.65 2.50
C SER A 143 -0.13 -18.60 2.47
N SER A 144 -1.18 -18.27 3.22
CA SER A 144 -2.44 -19.00 3.24
C SER A 144 -3.54 -17.97 3.41
N ASP A 145 -4.58 -18.08 2.59
CA ASP A 145 -5.75 -17.21 2.65
C ASP A 145 -7.00 -18.04 2.39
N SER A 146 -7.83 -18.18 3.41
CA SER A 146 -9.13 -18.83 3.35
C SER A 146 -10.14 -18.00 4.14
N THR A 147 -11.43 -18.29 3.97
CA THR A 147 -12.52 -17.57 4.65
C THR A 147 -12.39 -17.55 6.17
N SER A 148 -11.72 -18.54 6.77
CA SER A 148 -11.53 -18.64 8.23
C SER A 148 -10.11 -18.34 8.71
N LYS A 149 -9.15 -18.17 7.81
CA LYS A 149 -7.75 -18.13 8.18
C LYS A 149 -6.88 -17.44 7.13
N THR A 150 -6.19 -16.40 7.58
CA THR A 150 -5.11 -15.77 6.83
C THR A 150 -3.82 -15.88 7.62
N ILE A 151 -2.77 -16.42 7.00
CA ILE A 151 -1.42 -16.44 7.59
C ILE A 151 -0.52 -15.53 6.77
N LEU A 152 0.06 -14.55 7.44
CA LEU A 152 1.14 -13.74 6.87
C LEU A 152 2.47 -14.47 7.03
N LYS A 153 3.29 -14.41 5.98
CA LYS A 153 4.63 -14.99 5.95
C LYS A 153 5.63 -13.92 5.56
N ARG A 154 6.70 -13.82 6.36
CA ARG A 154 7.84 -12.95 6.09
C ARG A 154 8.57 -13.33 4.81
N SER A 155 9.30 -12.37 4.28
CA SER A 155 10.31 -12.60 3.25
C SER A 155 11.27 -13.71 3.67
N PHE A 156 11.63 -14.56 2.72
CA PHE A 156 12.65 -15.58 2.94
C PHE A 156 14.01 -14.90 2.93
N ILE A 157 14.73 -15.00 4.05
CA ILE A 157 16.10 -14.49 4.20
C ILE A 157 17.03 -15.70 4.21
N PRO A 158 17.91 -15.87 3.19
CA PRO A 158 18.89 -16.93 3.19
C PRO A 158 19.88 -16.76 4.35
N ARG A 159 20.53 -17.85 4.76
CA ARG A 159 21.62 -17.82 5.75
C ARG A 159 22.92 -17.38 5.10
N ASP A 160 22.93 -16.18 4.54
CA ASP A 160 24.07 -15.56 3.88
C ASP A 160 24.27 -14.12 4.39
N ALA A 161 24.93 -13.26 3.60
CA ALA A 161 25.19 -11.87 3.94
C ALA A 161 23.92 -11.00 4.13
N HIS A 162 22.71 -11.50 3.83
CA HIS A 162 21.44 -10.81 4.08
C HIS A 162 20.83 -11.17 5.44
N SER A 163 21.40 -12.13 6.15
CA SER A 163 21.00 -12.43 7.53
C SER A 163 21.61 -11.41 8.49
N TRP A 164 20.86 -11.05 9.52
CA TRP A 164 21.28 -10.11 10.56
C TRP A 164 21.13 -10.76 11.94
N GLY A 165 21.91 -10.25 12.88
CA GLY A 165 21.79 -10.53 14.30
C GLY A 165 21.48 -9.25 15.06
N LYS A 166 20.85 -9.40 16.22
CA LYS A 166 20.71 -8.34 17.21
C LYS A 166 21.41 -8.78 18.48
N GLU A 167 22.24 -7.91 19.03
CA GLU A 167 22.99 -8.19 20.25
C GLU A 167 22.19 -7.74 21.48
N TYR A 168 22.30 -8.52 22.55
CA TYR A 168 21.83 -8.17 23.88
C TYR A 168 22.95 -8.52 24.86
N THR A 169 23.33 -7.58 25.71
CA THR A 169 24.44 -7.74 26.64
C THR A 169 23.94 -7.98 28.06
N SER A 170 23.16 -7.03 28.60
CA SER A 170 22.64 -7.11 29.97
C SER A 170 21.65 -5.97 30.26
N VAL A 171 20.83 -6.13 31.29
CA VAL A 171 19.93 -5.06 31.79
C VAL A 171 20.68 -3.75 32.08
N ALA A 172 21.91 -3.81 32.58
CA ALA A 172 22.70 -2.62 32.90
C ALA A 172 23.17 -1.86 31.66
N HIS A 173 23.37 -2.55 30.54
CA HIS A 173 23.79 -1.97 29.27
C HIS A 173 22.58 -1.54 28.42
N ASP A 174 21.60 -2.42 28.28
CA ASP A 174 20.49 -2.28 27.33
C ASP A 174 19.25 -1.61 27.95
N GLY A 175 19.18 -1.51 29.28
CA GLY A 175 18.11 -0.82 29.99
C GLY A 175 16.80 -1.61 30.11
N TYR A 176 16.76 -2.87 29.64
CA TYR A 176 15.62 -3.76 29.75
C TYR A 176 16.05 -5.21 30.00
N ASP A 177 15.15 -6.00 30.58
CA ASP A 177 15.30 -7.45 30.68
C ASP A 177 14.71 -8.11 29.42
N ILE A 178 15.54 -8.83 28.66
CA ILE A 178 15.10 -9.49 27.43
C ILE A 178 14.07 -10.59 27.68
N SER A 179 14.00 -11.13 28.91
CA SER A 179 13.02 -12.17 29.27
C SER A 179 11.59 -11.65 29.41
N ASP A 180 11.40 -10.32 29.42
CA ASP A 180 10.08 -9.68 29.44
C ASP A 180 9.43 -9.60 28.03
N TYR A 181 10.11 -10.03 26.96
CA TYR A 181 9.72 -9.78 25.56
C TYR A 181 9.72 -11.01 24.66
#